data_AF-A0A1G1STW2-F1
#
_entry.id   AF-A0A1G1STW2-F1
#
_cell.length_a   1.000
_cell.length_b   1.000
_cell.length_c   1.000
_cell.angle_alpha   90.00
_cell.angle_beta   90.00
_cell.angle_gamma   90.00
#
_symmetry.space_group_name_H-M   'P 1'
#
loop_
_entity.id
_entity.type
_entity.pdbx_description
1 polymer ?
#
loop_
_entity_poly.entity_id
_entity_poly.type
_entity_poly.pdbx_seq_one_letter_code
_entity_poly.pdbx_strand_id
1 'polypeptide(L)' 'MKANARFGPAEQTPAQRQALLDEAQALGAAQGLPPLSPFGQRLYRRYVAGELSVAECSAQLRQRYNPT' A
#
# COMPACT_ATOMS: atom_id res chain seq x y z
N MET A 1 -5.28 6.80 20.92
CA MET A 1 -5.98 6.54 19.64
C MET A 1 -6.61 5.16 19.72
N LYS A 2 -7.89 4.98 19.31
CA LYS A 2 -8.50 3.64 19.26
C LYS A 2 -7.94 2.88 18.06
N ALA A 3 -7.56 1.62 18.25
CA ALA A 3 -7.09 0.76 17.17
C ALA A 3 -8.22 0.53 16.15
N ASN A 4 -7.91 0.70 14.87
CA ASN A 4 -8.81 0.39 13.77
C ASN A 4 -8.50 -1.02 13.27
N ALA A 5 -9.46 -1.92 13.39
CA ALA A 5 -9.33 -3.33 13.01
C ALA A 5 -9.07 -3.57 11.52
N ARG A 6 -9.30 -2.56 10.67
CA ARG A 6 -8.97 -2.60 9.23
C ARG A 6 -7.46 -2.58 8.96
N PHE A 7 -6.67 -2.12 9.92
CA PHE A 7 -5.25 -1.88 9.77
C PHE A 7 -4.46 -2.74 10.76
N GLY A 8 -3.31 -3.27 10.33
CA GLY A 8 -2.38 -3.93 11.23
C GLY A 8 -1.82 -2.98 12.30
N PRO A 9 -1.11 -3.51 13.32
CA PRO A 9 -0.51 -2.69 14.39
C PRO A 9 0.46 -1.61 13.86
N ALA A 10 1.16 -1.90 12.77
CA ALA A 10 2.10 -1.00 12.11
C ALA A 10 1.44 -0.07 11.08
N GLU A 11 0.11 -0.02 11.00
CA GLU A 11 -0.63 0.68 9.93
C GLU A 11 -1.70 1.64 10.47
N GLN A 12 -1.69 1.92 11.78
CA GLN A 12 -2.79 2.62 12.45
C GLN A 12 -2.93 4.08 12.02
N THR A 13 -1.83 4.73 11.68
CA THR A 13 -1.79 6.15 11.30
C THR A 13 -1.34 6.35 9.85
N PRO A 14 -1.72 7.48 9.20
CA PRO A 14 -1.20 7.80 7.87
C PRO A 14 0.32 7.80 7.79
N ALA A 15 1.01 8.32 8.81
CA ALA A 15 2.47 8.36 8.87
C ALA A 15 3.10 6.96 8.92
N GLN A 16 2.51 6.06 9.71
CA GLN A 16 2.96 4.66 9.76
C GLN A 16 2.75 3.94 8.42
N ARG A 17 1.60 4.17 7.77
CA ARG A 17 1.32 3.63 6.44
C ARG A 17 2.30 4.17 5.39
N GLN A 18 2.62 5.47 5.44
CA GLN A 18 3.62 6.06 4.54
C GLN A 18 5.01 5.43 4.77
N ALA A 19 5.44 5.29 6.03
CA ALA A 19 6.74 4.69 6.35
C ALA A 19 6.89 3.25 5.80
N LEU A 20 5.83 2.43 5.89
CA LEU A 20 5.82 1.09 5.31
C LEU A 20 5.96 1.11 3.77
N LEU A 21 5.32 2.08 3.10
CA LEU A 21 5.46 2.23 1.66
C LEU A 21 6.86 2.69 1.27
N ASP A 22 7.43 3.65 2.02
CA ASP A 22 8.79 4.14 1.78
C ASP A 22 9.81 3.00 1.92
N GLU A 23 9.68 2.17 2.94
CA GLU A 23 10.50 0.97 3.14
C GLU A 23 10.34 -0.03 1.97
N ALA A 24 9.11 -0.34 1.58
CA ALA A 24 8.84 -1.25 0.47
C ALA A 24 9.41 -0.73 -0.86
N GLN A 25 9.32 0.59 -1.12
CA GLN A 25 9.89 1.21 -2.31
C GLN A 25 11.41 1.21 -2.29
N ALA A 26 12.02 1.50 -1.14
CA ALA A 26 13.48 1.45 -0.98
C ALA A 26 14.02 0.02 -1.21
N LEU A 27 13.35 -0.98 -0.63
CA LEU A 27 13.69 -2.39 -0.84
C LEU A 27 13.52 -2.82 -2.30
N GLY A 28 12.46 -2.35 -2.97
CA GLY A 28 12.24 -2.63 -4.39
C GLY A 28 13.32 -1.98 -5.27
N ALA A 29 13.68 -0.73 -5.00
CA ALA A 29 14.74 -0.03 -5.72
C ALA A 29 16.10 -0.71 -5.55
N ALA A 30 16.42 -1.17 -4.32
CA ALA A 30 17.64 -1.92 -4.04
C ALA A 30 17.72 -3.26 -4.81
N GLN A 31 16.57 -3.83 -5.17
CA GLN A 31 16.45 -5.05 -5.97
C GLN A 31 16.32 -4.79 -7.48
N GLY A 32 16.42 -3.52 -7.93
CA GLY A 32 16.29 -3.16 -9.33
C GLY A 32 14.85 -3.24 -9.87
N LEU A 33 13.84 -3.25 -9.01
CA LEU A 33 12.45 -3.18 -9.44
C LEU A 33 12.14 -1.81 -10.07
N PRO A 34 11.31 -1.78 -11.14
CA PRO A 34 10.93 -0.52 -11.76
C PRO A 34 10.09 0.35 -10.80
N PRO A 35 10.06 1.67 -11.02
CA PRO A 35 9.17 2.56 -10.29
C PRO A 35 7.69 2.13 -10.39
N LEU A 36 6.91 2.46 -9.36
CA LEU A 36 5.47 2.18 -9.33
C LEU A 36 4.75 2.78 -10.55
N SER A 37 3.91 1.95 -11.17
CA SER A 37 2.99 2.41 -12.21
C SER A 37 2.03 3.48 -11.67
N PRO A 38 1.43 4.33 -12.53
CA PRO A 38 0.44 5.31 -12.09
C PRO A 38 -0.76 4.70 -11.35
N PHE A 39 -1.11 3.44 -11.65
CA PHE A 39 -2.13 2.72 -10.92
C PHE A 39 -1.67 2.35 -9.50
N GLY A 40 -0.45 1.84 -9.35
CA GLY A 40 0.15 1.56 -8.04
C GLY A 40 0.26 2.82 -7.17
N GLN A 41 0.70 3.94 -7.75
CA GLN A 41 0.77 5.24 -7.06
C GLN A 41 -0.61 5.71 -6.57
N ARG A 42 -1.68 5.47 -7.34
CA ARG A 42 -3.06 5.77 -6.89
C ARG A 42 -3.48 4.89 -5.72
N LEU A 43 -3.20 3.59 -5.76
CA LEU A 43 -3.51 2.69 -4.64
C LEU A 43 -2.77 3.09 -3.38
N TYR A 44 -1.48 3.43 -3.48
CA TYR A 44 -0.65 3.85 -2.36
C TYR A 44 -1.19 5.11 -1.67
N ARG A 45 -1.57 6.14 -2.45
CA ARG A 45 -2.18 7.36 -1.89
C ARG A 45 -3.47 7.08 -1.13
N ARG A 46 -4.35 6.23 -1.68
CA ARG A 46 -5.62 5.85 -1.04
C ARG A 46 -5.39 5.02 0.23
N TYR A 47 -4.39 4.16 0.23
CA TYR A 47 -3.97 3.40 1.41
C TYR A 47 -3.46 4.33 2.53
N VAL A 48 -2.56 5.28 2.23
CA VAL A 48 -2.05 6.24 3.22
C VAL A 48 -3.18 7.09 3.80
N ALA A 49 -4.11 7.55 2.95
CA ALA A 49 -5.31 8.28 3.36
C ALA A 49 -6.28 7.45 4.24
N GLY A 50 -6.09 6.13 4.32
CA GLY A 50 -6.95 5.21 5.07
C GLY A 50 -8.24 4.84 4.33
N GLU A 51 -8.34 5.18 3.05
CA GLU A 51 -9.47 4.80 2.20
C GLU A 51 -9.45 3.31 1.84
N LEU A 52 -8.26 2.70 1.82
CA LEU A 52 -8.03 1.28 1.54
C LEU A 52 -7.14 0.65 2.62
N SER A 53 -7.38 -0.61 2.92
CA SER A 53 -6.43 -1.52 3.60
C SER A 53 -5.46 -2.16 2.59
N VAL A 54 -4.39 -2.78 3.08
CA VAL A 54 -3.48 -3.60 2.25
C VAL A 54 -4.25 -4.70 1.51
N ALA A 55 -5.20 -5.37 2.18
CA ALA A 55 -6.00 -6.43 1.58
C ALA A 55 -6.82 -5.92 0.38
N GLU A 56 -7.41 -4.72 0.47
CA GLU A 56 -8.16 -4.11 -0.62
C GLU A 56 -7.26 -3.60 -1.75
N CYS A 57 -6.07 -3.09 -1.43
CA CYS A 57 -5.05 -2.80 -2.44
C CYS A 57 -4.63 -4.06 -3.21
N SER A 58 -4.38 -5.17 -2.51
CA SER A 58 -4.07 -6.46 -3.14
C SER A 58 -5.22 -6.98 -3.99
N ALA A 59 -6.47 -6.84 -3.55
CA ALA A 59 -7.64 -7.24 -4.34
C ALA A 59 -7.72 -6.45 -5.66
N GLN A 60 -7.53 -5.13 -5.62
CA GLN A 60 -7.54 -4.29 -6.83
C GLN A 60 -6.36 -4.58 -7.76
N LEU A 61 -5.16 -4.88 -7.23
CA LEU A 61 -4.02 -5.33 -8.03
C LEU A 61 -4.34 -6.64 -8.76
N ARG A 62 -4.90 -7.63 -8.05
CA ARG A 62 -5.31 -8.91 -8.65
C ARG A 62 -6.36 -8.70 -9.73
N GLN A 63 -7.40 -7.92 -9.46
CA GLN A 63 -8.44 -7.62 -10.44
C GLN A 63 -7.88 -6.97 -11.72
N ARG A 64 -6.86 -6.11 -11.59
CA ARG A 64 -6.28 -5.42 -12.74
C ARG A 64 -5.32 -6.28 -13.56
N TYR A 65 -4.47 -7.07 -12.91
CA TYR A 65 -3.37 -7.76 -13.56
C TYR A 65 -3.60 -9.27 -13.74
N ASN A 66 -4.50 -9.86 -12.93
CA ASN A 66 -4.95 -11.25 -13.01
C ASN A 66 -6.49 -11.31 -13.03
N PRO A 67 -7.17 -10.73 -14.04
CA PRO A 67 -8.60 -10.92 -14.20
C PRO A 67 -8.84 -12.36 -14.66
N THR A 68 -9.29 -13.23 -13.75
CA THR A 68 -9.87 -14.53 -14.11
C THR A 68 -11.32 -14.37 -14.53
#